data_AF-A0A0Q6MT46-F1
#
_entry.id   AF-A0A0Q6MT46-F1
#
_cell.length_a   1.000
_cell.length_b   1.000
_cell.length_c   1.000
_cell.angle_alpha   90.00
_cell.angle_beta   90.00
_cell.angle_gamma   90.00
#
_symmetry.space_group_name_H-M   'P 1'
#
loop_
_entity.id
_entity.type
_entity.pdbx_description
1 polymer ?
#
loop_
_entity_poly.entity_id
_entity_poly.type
_entity_poly.pdbx_seq_one_letter_code
_entity_poly.pdbx_strand_id
1 'polypeptide(L)' 'MSDQDDLIRSAIGRLLAEKTGTAVISMKESITELLALTGAALDESLQDLLLEMAEVRGMTVALDI' A
#
# COMPACT_ATOMS: atom_id res chain seq x y z
N MET A 1 -8.07 14.56 -9.51
CA MET A 1 -7.12 13.53 -9.07
C MET A 1 -5.75 14.12 -9.28
N SER A 2 -4.93 14.18 -8.22
CA SER A 2 -3.61 14.80 -8.30
C SER A 2 -2.62 13.82 -8.93
N ASP A 3 -1.61 14.32 -9.66
CA ASP A 3 -0.52 13.49 -10.20
C ASP A 3 0.20 12.70 -9.08
N GLN A 4 0.19 13.24 -7.85
CA GLN A 4 0.71 12.58 -6.65
C GLN A 4 -0.10 11.33 -6.26
N ASP A 5 -1.43 11.41 -6.34
CA ASP A 5 -2.30 10.28 -5.95
C ASP A 5 -2.07 9.12 -6.92
N ASP A 6 -1.97 9.41 -8.22
CA ASP A 6 -1.74 8.40 -9.25
C ASP A 6 -0.37 7.73 -9.10
N LEU A 7 0.65 8.49 -8.68
CA LEU A 7 1.95 7.96 -8.32
C LEU A 7 1.87 7.02 -7.12
N ILE A 8 1.10 7.37 -6.07
CA ILE A 8 0.92 6.51 -4.89
C ILE A 8 0.13 5.25 -5.24
N ARG A 9 -0.93 5.34 -6.06
CA ARG A 9 -1.67 4.17 -6.55
C ARG A 9 -0.76 3.19 -7.29
N SER A 10 0.12 3.72 -8.16
CA SER A 10 1.11 2.90 -8.86
C SER A 10 2.10 2.24 -7.88
N ALA A 11 2.57 2.99 -6.89
CA ALA A 11 3.48 2.48 -5.87
C ALA A 11 2.83 1.39 -5.01
N ILE A 12 1.55 1.52 -4.62
CA ILE A 12 0.78 0.48 -3.91
C ILE A 12 0.73 -0.80 -4.75
N GLY A 13 0.37 -0.69 -6.03
CA GLY A 13 0.31 -1.84 -6.93
C GLY A 13 1.66 -2.55 -7.06
N ARG A 14 2.75 -1.78 -7.11
CA ARG A 14 4.11 -2.31 -7.17
C ARG A 14 4.53 -2.98 -5.86
N LEU A 15 4.30 -2.35 -4.71
CA LEU A 15 4.62 -2.91 -3.39
C LEU A 15 3.93 -4.26 -3.19
N LEU A 16 2.64 -4.35 -3.50
CA LEU A 16 1.91 -5.62 -3.41
C LEU A 16 2.41 -6.67 -4.40
N ALA A 17 2.82 -6.26 -5.60
CA ALA A 17 3.42 -7.17 -6.58
C ALA A 17 4.78 -7.71 -6.09
N GLU A 18 5.61 -6.87 -5.46
CA GLU A 18 6.90 -7.27 -4.90
C GLU A 18 6.75 -8.19 -3.69
N LYS A 19 5.68 -8.02 -2.91
CA LYS A 19 5.34 -8.88 -1.75
C LYS A 19 4.48 -10.10 -2.14
N THR A 20 4.25 -10.36 -3.44
CA THR A 20 3.46 -11.50 -3.92
C THR A 20 3.98 -12.81 -3.36
N GLY A 21 3.09 -13.63 -2.79
CA GLY A 21 3.43 -14.88 -2.09
C GLY A 21 3.54 -14.73 -0.57
N THR A 22 3.52 -13.50 -0.06
CA THR A 22 3.37 -13.24 1.37
C THR A 22 1.88 -13.21 1.72
N ALA A 23 1.43 -14.05 2.64
CA ALA A 23 0.03 -14.10 3.05
C ALA A 23 -0.39 -12.90 3.91
N VAL A 24 0.55 -12.26 4.60
CA VAL A 24 0.31 -11.14 5.53
C VAL A 24 1.36 -10.05 5.33
N ILE A 25 0.93 -8.79 5.20
CA ILE A 25 1.81 -7.61 5.16
C ILE A 25 1.47 -6.65 6.30
N SER A 26 2.46 -5.93 6.84
CA SER A 26 2.22 -4.94 7.89
C SER A 26 1.78 -3.59 7.31
N MET A 27 0.73 -3.00 7.88
CA MET A 27 0.27 -1.65 7.52
C MET A 27 1.37 -0.62 7.73
N LYS A 28 2.05 -0.66 8.88
CA LYS A 28 3.11 0.28 9.24
C LYS A 28 4.33 0.19 8.33
N GLU A 29 4.75 -1.03 8.00
CA GLU A 29 5.84 -1.27 7.05
C GLU A 29 5.45 -0.74 5.66
N SER A 30 4.24 -1.06 5.20
CA SER A 30 3.74 -0.64 3.89
C SER A 30 3.65 0.89 3.78
N ILE A 31 3.15 1.58 4.81
CA ILE A 31 3.12 3.05 4.85
C ILE A 31 4.54 3.62 4.80
N THR A 32 5.47 3.04 5.55
CA THR A 32 6.87 3.50 5.60
C THR A 32 7.56 3.32 4.24
N GLU A 33 7.36 2.19 3.59
CA GLU A 33 7.88 1.90 2.25
C GLU A 33 7.27 2.84 1.20
N LEU A 34 5.95 3.03 1.21
CA LEU A 34 5.28 3.93 0.27
C LEU A 34 5.68 5.39 0.48
N LEU A 35 5.87 5.83 1.73
CA LEU A 35 6.42 7.16 2.02
C LEU A 35 7.83 7.31 1.45
N ALA A 36 8.67 6.29 1.60
CA ALA A 36 10.04 6.31 1.05
C ALA A 36 10.05 6.32 -0.49
N LEU A 37 9.10 5.65 -1.13
CA LEU A 37 8.99 5.56 -2.59
C LEU A 37 8.38 6.83 -3.22
N THR A 38 7.41 7.43 -2.55
CA THR A 38 6.57 8.50 -3.14
C THR A 38 6.84 9.88 -2.55
N GLY A 39 7.55 9.94 -1.41
CA GLY A 39 7.78 11.16 -0.65
C GLY A 39 6.53 11.73 0.04
N ALA A 40 5.40 11.02 -0.02
CA ALA A 40 4.12 11.47 0.51
C ALA A 40 3.55 10.45 1.48
N ALA A 41 2.93 10.95 2.55
CA ALA A 41 2.17 10.12 3.48
C ALA A 41 0.88 9.65 2.80
N LEU A 42 0.45 8.42 3.13
CA LEU A 42 -0.84 7.92 2.70
C LEU A 42 -1.96 8.56 3.51
N ASP A 43 -2.89 9.21 2.83
CA ASP A 43 -4.18 9.57 3.41
C ASP A 43 -5.09 8.34 3.61
N GLU A 44 -6.22 8.53 4.28
CA GLU A 44 -7.19 7.46 4.56
C GLU A 44 -7.65 6.74 3.28
N SER A 45 -7.89 7.48 2.19
CA SER A 45 -8.36 6.89 0.93
C SER A 45 -7.33 5.98 0.26
N LEU A 46 -6.04 6.33 0.40
CA LEU A 46 -4.94 5.53 -0.12
C LEU A 46 -4.61 4.33 0.78
N GLN A 47 -4.86 4.45 2.09
CA GLN A 47 -4.80 3.30 3.01
C GLN A 47 -5.92 2.31 2.71
N ASP A 48 -7.15 2.79 2.50
CA ASP A 48 -8.28 1.95 2.08
C ASP A 48 -7.97 1.24 0.76
N LEU A 49 -7.40 1.96 -0.21
CA LEU A 49 -6.98 1.34 -1.48
C LEU A 49 -5.93 0.25 -1.30
N LEU A 50 -4.94 0.45 -0.40
CA LEU A 50 -3.95 -0.58 -0.08
C LEU A 50 -4.64 -1.85 0.47
N LEU A 51 -5.60 -1.69 1.37
CA LEU A 51 -6.39 -2.80 1.93
C LEU A 51 -7.17 -3.53 0.85
N GLU A 52 -7.94 -2.82 0.04
CA GLU A 52 -8.73 -3.38 -1.06
C GLU A 52 -7.84 -4.14 -2.06
N MET A 53 -6.71 -3.53 -2.45
CA MET A 53 -5.78 -4.14 -3.40
C MET A 53 -5.06 -5.36 -2.84
N ALA A 54 -4.78 -5.38 -1.53
CA ALA A 54 -4.21 -6.55 -0.85
C ALA A 54 -5.24 -7.68 -0.77
N GLU A 55 -6.49 -7.37 -0.42
CA GLU A 55 -7.58 -8.35 -0.32
C GLU A 55 -7.85 -9.04 -1.66
N VAL A 56 -7.92 -8.28 -2.76
CA VAL A 56 -8.09 -8.84 -4.12
C VAL A 56 -6.95 -9.80 -4.50
N ARG A 57 -5.76 -9.62 -3.92
CA ARG A 57 -4.60 -10.49 -4.11
C ARG A 57 -4.53 -11.65 -3.11
N GLY A 58 -5.52 -11.79 -2.22
CA GLY A 58 -5.54 -12.82 -1.17
C GLY A 58 -4.54 -12.56 -0.04
N MET A 59 -4.12 -11.32 0.14
CA MET A 59 -3.19 -10.90 1.18
C MET A 59 -3.95 -10.24 2.34
N THR A 60 -3.55 -10.54 3.57
CA THR A 60 -4.08 -9.87 4.77
C THR A 60 -3.16 -8.72 5.15
N VAL A 61 -3.72 -7.55 5.46
CA VAL A 61 -2.94 -6.45 6.02
C VAL A 61 -3.09 -6.46 7.54
N ALA A 62 -1.98 -6.63 8.25
CA ALA A 62 -1.93 -6.55 9.70
C ALA A 62 -1.94 -5.07 10.14
N LEU A 63 -2.91 -4.72 10.98
CA LEU A 63 -3.06 -3.37 11.54
C LEU A 63 -2.15 -3.18 12.75
N ASP A 64 -0.85 -3.22 12.49
CA ASP A 64 0.18 -3.01 13.51
C ASP A 64 0.43 -1.51 13.67
N ILE A 65 -0.11 -0.89 14.72
CA ILE A 65 0.05 0.55 15.01
C ILE A 65 1.33 0.76 15.86
#